data_AF-A0A1B8EJX3-F1
#
_entry.id   AF-A0A1B8EJX3-F1
#
_cell.length_a   1.000
_cell.length_b   1.000
_cell.length_c   1.000
_cell.angle_alpha   90.00
_cell.angle_beta   90.00
_cell.angle_gamma   90.00
#
_symmetry.space_group_name_H-M   'P 1'
#
loop_
_entity.id
_entity.type
_entity.pdbx_description
1 polymer ?
#
loop_
_entity_poly.entity_id
_entity_poly.type
_entity_poly.pdbx_seq_one_letter_code
_entity_poly.pdbx_strand_id
1 'polypeptide(L)'
;MSSDEATVSEIVLSAAWTCLSGTRFQQKNVYFDQVFISEDDLRDVASDASLAFAPGLLDVLQAASPPLPTMNFFKTVTTDTSDLRWWGVYALVLKKAGCRPMLYIGSGTSTFGGVRARLKQYDDGFLLPQYVAKALDDGFDIVHKGLLCWIPRPPASKVPFRRLLFYGLEATFAFMFWAMKARLGDYGMGHICRWDRRMLEYDGVCSHSALRDGIHGDFTLSAEQLEAFAVEREKKRLALKAENATNYHYKQIHTNYDDYIGQSSARVAKSRANDPGRDKKRQADRIEKAEAERAFYCERCDIVCGTKQRLANHEKTPKHARKEFESANPFICAPCNLTRHEKSLRHIQNVEKSTMSISDQSVVSRTESAPSICGVSTQLKSTMSATTTSESTMSESTLSDSTMSFSDQSAVSSAKSALSVRDTSARPKSTWSISAPVAAKRPQSAPGPAPGAKRQRSILDMLRPKSTKPKSTKLGSAMAESTTTEESTSSVPALI
;
A
#
# COMPACT_ATOMS: atom_id res chain seq x y z
N MET A 1 -4.74 -29.44 15.85
CA MET A 1 -6.12 -28.93 15.95
C MET A 1 -6.75 -29.55 17.17
N SER A 2 -7.44 -28.78 18.01
CA SER A 2 -8.26 -29.37 19.08
C SER A 2 -9.40 -30.20 18.47
N SER A 3 -9.98 -31.15 19.23
CA SER A 3 -11.17 -31.89 18.79
C SER A 3 -12.27 -30.94 18.31
N ASP A 4 -12.44 -29.83 19.02
CA ASP A 4 -13.49 -28.85 18.77
C ASP A 4 -13.27 -28.11 17.45
N GLU A 5 -12.02 -27.75 17.12
CA GLU A 5 -11.68 -27.12 15.84
C GLU A 5 -11.99 -28.04 14.66
N ALA A 6 -11.69 -29.33 14.78
CA ALA A 6 -12.02 -30.31 13.74
C ALA A 6 -13.54 -30.37 13.53
N THR A 7 -14.32 -30.41 14.61
CA THR A 7 -15.79 -30.44 14.53
C THR A 7 -16.38 -29.14 13.94
N VAL A 8 -15.86 -27.96 14.30
CA VAL A 8 -16.31 -26.69 13.67
C VAL A 8 -16.05 -26.71 12.17
N SER A 9 -14.83 -27.11 11.78
CA SER A 9 -14.44 -27.20 10.38
C SER A 9 -15.38 -28.12 9.61
N GLU A 10 -15.67 -29.32 10.14
CA GLU A 10 -16.57 -30.28 9.52
C GLU A 10 -17.99 -29.72 9.31
N ILE A 11 -18.57 -29.08 10.33
CA ILE A 11 -19.92 -28.50 10.25
C ILE A 11 -19.94 -27.37 9.20
N VAL A 12 -18.98 -26.45 9.27
CA VAL A 12 -18.94 -25.29 8.37
C VAL A 12 -18.67 -25.72 6.93
N LEU A 13 -17.74 -26.65 6.69
CA LEU A 13 -17.43 -27.12 5.34
C LEU A 13 -18.55 -27.96 4.74
N SER A 14 -19.25 -28.77 5.55
CA SER A 14 -20.45 -29.49 5.09
C SER A 14 -21.59 -28.51 4.74
N ALA A 15 -21.80 -27.47 5.56
CA ALA A 15 -22.76 -26.41 5.25
C ALA A 15 -22.35 -25.63 3.99
N ALA A 16 -21.05 -25.39 3.80
CA ALA A 16 -20.53 -24.74 2.60
C ALA A 16 -20.72 -25.59 1.35
N TRP A 17 -20.46 -26.89 1.42
CA TRP A 17 -20.76 -27.80 0.33
C TRP A 17 -22.26 -27.85 0.02
N THR A 18 -23.11 -27.86 1.04
CA THR A 18 -24.57 -27.78 0.86
C THR A 18 -24.97 -26.47 0.16
N CYS A 19 -24.39 -25.33 0.55
CA CYS A 19 -24.59 -24.05 -0.15
C CYS A 19 -24.17 -24.15 -1.62
N LEU A 20 -22.98 -24.68 -1.89
CA LEU A 20 -22.43 -24.75 -3.25
C LEU A 20 -23.23 -25.71 -4.15
N SER A 21 -23.50 -26.93 -3.68
CA SER A 21 -24.23 -27.95 -4.43
C SER A 21 -25.73 -27.63 -4.57
N GLY A 22 -26.34 -26.99 -3.56
CA GLY A 22 -27.74 -26.56 -3.60
C GLY A 22 -27.99 -25.30 -4.44
N THR A 23 -26.95 -24.50 -4.71
CA THR A 23 -27.09 -23.29 -5.53
C THR A 23 -27.16 -23.66 -7.01
N ARG A 24 -28.22 -23.21 -7.70
CA ARG A 24 -28.33 -23.38 -9.15
C ARG A 24 -27.15 -22.74 -9.87
N PHE A 25 -26.68 -23.37 -10.95
CA PHE A 25 -25.55 -22.90 -11.76
C PHE A 25 -25.65 -21.41 -12.15
N GLN A 26 -26.83 -20.91 -12.54
CA GLN A 26 -27.02 -19.51 -12.94
C GLN A 26 -26.95 -18.52 -11.77
N GLN A 27 -26.86 -19.01 -10.54
CA GLN A 27 -26.89 -18.23 -9.31
C GLN A 27 -25.57 -18.30 -8.53
N LYS A 28 -24.53 -18.95 -9.09
CA LYS A 28 -23.17 -18.96 -8.57
C LYS A 28 -22.16 -18.77 -9.70
N ASN A 29 -20.96 -18.36 -9.36
CA ASN A 29 -19.85 -18.22 -10.28
C ASN A 29 -19.39 -19.61 -10.78
N VAL A 30 -19.11 -19.72 -12.08
CA VAL A 30 -18.69 -20.98 -12.73
C VAL A 30 -17.45 -21.61 -12.10
N TYR A 31 -16.56 -20.81 -11.50
CA TYR A 31 -15.36 -21.34 -10.86
C TYR A 31 -15.65 -22.27 -9.68
N PHE A 32 -16.79 -22.12 -9.00
CA PHE A 32 -17.16 -23.06 -7.93
C PHE A 32 -17.35 -24.47 -8.47
N ASP A 33 -18.00 -24.64 -9.63
CA ASP A 33 -18.22 -25.95 -10.24
C ASP A 33 -16.98 -26.52 -10.93
N GLN A 34 -16.06 -25.65 -11.37
CA GLN A 34 -14.81 -26.08 -11.99
C GLN A 34 -13.77 -26.54 -10.97
N VAL A 35 -13.75 -25.93 -9.78
CA VAL A 35 -12.71 -26.15 -8.77
C VAL A 35 -13.19 -27.07 -7.64
N PHE A 36 -14.44 -26.94 -7.19
CA PHE A 36 -15.02 -27.77 -6.14
C PHE A 36 -16.02 -28.74 -6.75
N ILE A 37 -15.50 -29.81 -7.35
CA ILE A 37 -16.31 -30.84 -8.02
C ILE A 37 -16.97 -31.75 -6.97
N SER A 38 -16.30 -31.93 -5.83
CA SER A 38 -16.72 -32.74 -4.70
C SER A 38 -16.57 -31.99 -3.37
N GLU A 39 -17.19 -32.52 -2.33
CA GLU A 39 -16.98 -32.02 -0.95
C GLU A 39 -15.52 -32.19 -0.50
N ASP A 40 -14.86 -33.26 -0.97
CA ASP A 40 -13.47 -33.54 -0.64
C ASP A 40 -12.53 -32.47 -1.22
N ASP A 41 -12.76 -31.97 -2.43
CA ASP A 41 -11.97 -30.87 -3.00
C ASP A 41 -12.03 -29.61 -2.12
N LEU A 42 -13.23 -29.29 -1.60
CA LEU A 42 -13.43 -28.17 -0.70
C LEU A 42 -12.69 -28.38 0.63
N ARG A 43 -12.74 -29.61 1.17
CA ARG A 43 -12.06 -30.00 2.42
C ARG A 43 -10.55 -29.99 2.27
N ASP A 44 -10.02 -30.49 1.16
CA ASP A 44 -8.59 -30.51 0.84
C ASP A 44 -8.04 -29.09 0.76
N VAL A 45 -8.76 -28.22 0.03
CA VAL A 45 -8.41 -26.81 -0.03
C VAL A 45 -8.49 -26.21 1.36
N ALA A 46 -9.56 -26.37 2.14
CA ALA A 46 -9.65 -25.82 3.49
C ALA A 46 -8.56 -26.31 4.45
N SER A 47 -8.19 -27.59 4.36
CA SER A 47 -7.13 -28.23 5.16
C SER A 47 -5.75 -27.64 4.83
N ASP A 48 -5.39 -27.55 3.55
CA ASP A 48 -4.14 -26.89 3.09
C ASP A 48 -4.09 -25.40 3.47
N ALA A 49 -5.23 -24.78 3.83
CA ALA A 49 -5.31 -23.38 4.24
C ALA A 49 -4.92 -23.15 5.69
N SER A 50 -4.93 -24.19 6.53
CA SER A 50 -4.91 -24.07 7.99
C SER A 50 -6.02 -23.15 8.51
N LEU A 51 -7.27 -23.42 8.10
CA LEU A 51 -8.44 -22.61 8.47
C LEU A 51 -8.68 -22.60 9.98
N ALA A 52 -8.76 -21.40 10.56
CA ALA A 52 -9.08 -21.17 11.96
C ALA A 52 -10.46 -20.51 12.12
N PHE A 53 -11.07 -20.67 13.29
CA PHE A 53 -12.44 -20.23 13.57
C PHE A 53 -12.54 -19.42 14.87
N ALA A 54 -13.57 -18.59 14.96
CA ALA A 54 -13.87 -17.82 16.16
C ALA A 54 -14.12 -18.75 17.38
N PRO A 55 -13.55 -18.43 18.56
CA PRO A 55 -13.89 -19.12 19.80
C PRO A 55 -15.41 -19.05 20.07
N GLY A 56 -15.98 -20.13 20.58
CA GLY A 56 -17.42 -20.25 20.85
C GLY A 56 -18.30 -20.44 19.61
N LEU A 57 -17.72 -20.45 18.40
CA LEU A 57 -18.49 -20.73 17.19
C LEU A 57 -19.12 -22.12 17.23
N LEU A 58 -18.39 -23.14 17.71
CA LEU A 58 -18.91 -24.51 17.85
C LEU A 58 -20.19 -24.54 18.69
N ASP A 59 -20.14 -23.91 19.86
CA ASP A 59 -21.25 -23.87 20.82
C ASP A 59 -22.50 -23.27 20.18
N VAL A 60 -22.32 -22.17 19.43
CA VAL A 60 -23.42 -21.54 18.70
C VAL A 60 -23.96 -22.45 17.59
N LEU A 61 -23.10 -23.12 16.84
CA LEU A 61 -23.53 -24.00 15.74
C LEU A 61 -24.20 -25.29 16.22
N GLN A 62 -23.78 -25.81 17.37
CA GLN A 62 -24.31 -27.03 17.97
C GLN A 62 -25.49 -26.80 18.90
N ALA A 63 -25.76 -25.55 19.31
CA ALA A 63 -26.91 -25.19 20.13
C ALA A 63 -28.20 -25.75 19.52
N ALA A 64 -28.64 -26.90 20.07
CA ALA A 64 -29.93 -27.48 19.73
C ALA A 64 -31.01 -26.49 20.16
N SER A 65 -32.03 -26.31 19.31
CA SER A 65 -33.26 -25.54 19.55
C SER A 65 -33.58 -25.23 21.04
N PRO A 66 -33.80 -23.95 21.41
CA PRO A 66 -32.91 -22.81 21.21
C PRO A 66 -32.09 -22.53 22.49
N PRO A 67 -30.81 -22.16 22.34
CA PRO A 67 -30.55 -20.72 22.28
C PRO A 67 -30.25 -20.28 20.84
N LEU A 68 -30.98 -19.26 20.39
CA LEU A 68 -30.74 -18.58 19.11
C LEU A 68 -29.37 -17.91 19.14
N PRO A 69 -28.68 -17.76 17.99
CA PRO A 69 -27.48 -16.94 17.93
C PRO A 69 -27.85 -15.53 18.38
N THR A 70 -27.26 -15.10 19.50
CA THR A 70 -27.50 -13.77 20.04
C THR A 70 -26.48 -12.80 19.44
N MET A 71 -26.85 -11.53 19.40
CA MET A 71 -25.94 -10.44 19.06
C MET A 71 -24.78 -10.32 20.05
N ASN A 72 -24.91 -10.92 21.24
CA ASN A 72 -23.81 -10.99 22.19
C ASN A 72 -22.65 -11.85 21.68
N PHE A 73 -22.94 -13.01 21.07
CA PHE A 73 -21.90 -13.83 20.44
C PHE A 73 -21.07 -13.02 19.43
N PHE A 74 -21.73 -12.34 18.49
CA PHE A 74 -21.01 -11.57 17.47
C PHE A 74 -20.15 -10.45 18.05
N LYS A 75 -20.54 -9.89 19.20
CA LYS A 75 -19.76 -8.87 19.93
C LYS A 75 -18.57 -9.44 20.70
N THR A 76 -18.58 -10.73 21.02
CA THR A 76 -17.47 -11.40 21.71
C THR A 76 -16.48 -12.02 20.74
N VAL A 77 -16.84 -12.18 19.46
CA VAL A 77 -15.93 -12.68 18.42
C VAL A 77 -14.70 -11.79 18.35
N THR A 78 -13.52 -12.42 18.24
CA THR A 78 -12.22 -11.74 18.23
C THR A 78 -12.14 -10.61 17.20
N THR A 79 -11.67 -9.46 17.66
CA THR A 79 -11.34 -8.28 16.86
C THR A 79 -9.85 -8.22 16.57
N ASP A 80 -9.05 -9.15 17.14
CA ASP A 80 -7.61 -9.08 17.08
C ASP A 80 -7.14 -9.28 15.63
N THR A 81 -6.93 -8.15 14.99
CA THR A 81 -6.38 -7.98 13.64
C THR A 81 -5.02 -7.28 13.74
N SER A 82 -4.37 -7.39 14.91
CA SER A 82 -3.01 -6.88 15.13
C SER A 82 -2.06 -7.46 14.09
N ASP A 83 -2.24 -8.73 13.73
CA ASP A 83 -1.60 -9.34 12.58
C ASP A 83 -2.16 -8.83 11.25
N LEU A 84 -1.35 -7.95 10.64
CA LEU A 84 -1.60 -7.18 9.43
C LEU A 84 -1.98 -7.96 8.16
N ARG A 85 -1.97 -9.30 8.18
CA ARG A 85 -1.88 -10.14 6.98
C ARG A 85 -2.78 -11.38 7.04
N TRP A 86 -3.98 -11.28 7.60
CA TRP A 86 -4.96 -12.37 7.54
C TRP A 86 -6.00 -12.16 6.45
N TRP A 87 -6.43 -13.26 5.85
CA TRP A 87 -7.67 -13.32 5.08
C TRP A 87 -8.74 -13.93 5.97
N GLY A 88 -9.98 -13.46 5.85
CA GLY A 88 -11.03 -13.89 6.76
C GLY A 88 -12.44 -13.54 6.29
N VAL A 89 -13.41 -14.26 6.85
CA VAL A 89 -14.81 -13.84 6.89
C VAL A 89 -15.03 -13.07 8.19
N TYR A 90 -15.61 -11.89 8.10
CA TYR A 90 -15.91 -11.02 9.24
C TYR A 90 -17.40 -10.76 9.37
N ALA A 91 -17.81 -10.43 10.60
CA ALA A 91 -19.13 -9.96 10.95
C ALA A 91 -19.05 -8.49 11.43
N LEU A 92 -19.96 -7.65 10.95
CA LEU A 92 -20.18 -6.30 11.48
C LEU A 92 -21.50 -6.27 12.24
N VAL A 93 -21.46 -5.70 13.44
CA VAL A 93 -22.65 -5.44 14.23
C VAL A 93 -22.97 -3.96 14.15
N LEU A 94 -24.17 -3.64 13.66
CA LEU A 94 -24.67 -2.27 13.61
C LEU A 94 -25.77 -2.07 14.64
N LYS A 95 -25.77 -0.93 15.34
CA LYS A 95 -26.78 -0.60 16.34
C LYS A 95 -27.26 0.83 16.21
N LYS A 96 -28.53 1.01 16.53
CA LYS A 96 -29.19 2.29 16.71
C LYS A 96 -30.16 2.17 17.89
N ALA A 97 -30.20 3.17 18.76
CA ALA A 97 -31.08 3.15 19.92
C ALA A 97 -32.55 3.02 19.51
N GLY A 98 -33.29 2.12 20.17
CA GLY A 98 -34.70 1.84 19.86
C GLY A 98 -34.95 1.05 18.57
N CYS A 99 -33.89 0.65 17.85
CA CYS A 99 -34.00 -0.18 16.65
C CYS A 99 -33.41 -1.58 16.90
N ARG A 100 -33.86 -2.55 16.10
CA ARG A 100 -33.28 -3.89 16.08
C ARG A 100 -31.84 -3.82 15.54
N PRO A 101 -30.86 -4.50 16.16
CA PRO A 101 -29.50 -4.51 15.64
C PRO A 101 -29.45 -5.17 14.26
N MET A 102 -28.44 -4.81 13.47
CA MET A 102 -28.23 -5.37 12.13
C MET A 102 -26.91 -6.12 12.06
N LEU A 103 -26.90 -7.21 11.29
CA LEU A 103 -25.74 -8.07 11.05
C LEU A 103 -25.36 -8.00 9.57
N TYR A 104 -24.08 -7.69 9.31
CA TYR A 104 -23.46 -7.85 8.01
C TYR A 104 -22.38 -8.92 8.10
N ILE A 105 -22.27 -9.77 7.08
CA ILE A 105 -21.18 -10.72 6.92
C ILE A 105 -20.51 -10.45 5.58
N GLY A 106 -19.18 -10.39 5.58
CA GLY A 106 -18.38 -10.18 4.37
C GLY A 106 -17.02 -10.84 4.50
N SER A 107 -16.25 -10.90 3.41
CA SER A 107 -14.88 -11.40 3.43
C SER A 107 -13.86 -10.33 3.03
N GLY A 108 -12.62 -10.54 3.48
CA GLY A 108 -11.48 -9.67 3.18
C GLY A 108 -10.31 -10.47 2.63
N THR A 109 -10.24 -10.60 1.31
CA THR A 109 -9.25 -11.42 0.59
C THR A 109 -8.26 -10.59 -0.23
N SER A 110 -8.02 -9.34 0.17
CA SER A 110 -7.03 -8.48 -0.49
C SER A 110 -5.61 -8.99 -0.27
N THR A 111 -4.81 -9.09 -1.33
CA THR A 111 -3.40 -9.51 -1.24
C THR A 111 -2.52 -8.52 -0.45
N PHE A 112 -2.94 -7.25 -0.35
CA PHE A 112 -2.14 -6.19 0.27
C PHE A 112 -2.42 -6.00 1.76
N GLY A 113 -3.68 -6.09 2.18
CA GLY A 113 -4.04 -5.86 3.58
C GLY A 113 -5.15 -6.74 4.11
N GLY A 114 -5.54 -7.77 3.35
CA GLY A 114 -6.48 -8.80 3.77
C GLY A 114 -7.76 -8.22 4.38
N VAL A 115 -8.17 -8.80 5.51
CA VAL A 115 -9.37 -8.37 6.24
C VAL A 115 -9.18 -7.00 6.90
N ARG A 116 -8.00 -6.67 7.41
CA ARG A 116 -7.74 -5.38 8.06
C ARG A 116 -7.97 -4.20 7.13
N ALA A 117 -7.48 -4.28 5.89
CA ALA A 117 -7.71 -3.22 4.90
C ALA A 117 -9.22 -3.03 4.65
N ARG A 118 -9.97 -4.14 4.60
CA ARG A 118 -11.43 -4.08 4.44
C ARG A 118 -12.12 -3.49 5.66
N LEU A 119 -11.75 -3.88 6.89
CA LEU A 119 -12.31 -3.30 8.11
C LEU A 119 -12.02 -1.80 8.25
N LYS A 120 -10.82 -1.36 7.83
CA LYS A 120 -10.45 0.05 7.79
C LYS A 120 -11.30 0.86 6.81
N GLN A 121 -11.70 0.28 5.68
CA GLN A 121 -12.62 0.95 4.74
C GLN A 121 -13.96 1.31 5.41
N TYR A 122 -14.45 0.47 6.33
CA TYR A 122 -15.63 0.82 7.13
C TYR A 122 -15.36 1.95 8.12
N ASP A 123 -14.18 2.01 8.75
CA ASP A 123 -13.79 3.14 9.62
C ASP A 123 -13.73 4.45 8.84
N ASP A 124 -13.24 4.38 7.61
CA ASP A 124 -13.08 5.54 6.73
C ASP A 124 -14.37 5.92 5.98
N GLY A 125 -15.45 5.14 6.13
CA GLY A 125 -16.71 5.34 5.38
C GLY A 125 -16.57 5.16 3.86
N PHE A 126 -15.61 4.35 3.42
CA PHE A 126 -15.22 4.21 2.01
C PHE A 126 -15.61 2.83 1.44
N LEU A 127 -16.10 2.78 0.19
CA LEU A 127 -16.50 1.53 -0.51
C LEU A 127 -17.40 0.60 0.33
N LEU A 128 -18.40 1.20 0.98
CA LEU A 128 -19.35 0.49 1.83
C LEU A 128 -20.34 -0.33 0.98
N PRO A 129 -20.70 -1.56 1.40
CA PRO A 129 -21.84 -2.27 0.83
C PRO A 129 -23.12 -1.42 0.93
N GLN A 130 -23.97 -1.49 -0.10
CA GLN A 130 -25.15 -0.62 -0.25
C GLN A 130 -26.01 -0.51 1.02
N TYR A 131 -26.31 -1.62 1.69
CA TYR A 131 -27.17 -1.60 2.89
C TYR A 131 -26.42 -1.32 4.18
N VAL A 132 -25.09 -1.47 4.21
CA VAL A 132 -24.28 -0.94 5.30
C VAL A 132 -24.25 0.58 5.21
N ALA A 133 -23.99 1.14 4.02
CA ALA A 133 -24.06 2.58 3.78
C ALA A 133 -25.43 3.15 4.16
N LYS A 134 -26.51 2.53 3.66
CA LYS A 134 -27.88 2.92 4.00
C LYS A 134 -28.14 2.87 5.52
N ALA A 135 -27.66 1.85 6.22
CA ALA A 135 -27.84 1.77 7.67
C ALA A 135 -27.10 2.91 8.40
N LEU A 136 -25.87 3.24 7.97
CA LEU A 136 -25.13 4.38 8.50
C LEU A 136 -25.87 5.71 8.24
N ASP A 137 -26.40 5.90 7.03
CA ASP A 137 -27.22 7.07 6.66
C ASP A 137 -28.49 7.16 7.51
N ASP A 138 -29.09 6.01 7.83
CA ASP A 138 -30.25 5.88 8.71
C ASP A 138 -29.87 6.05 10.21
N GLY A 139 -28.61 6.38 10.54
CA GLY A 139 -28.13 6.70 11.88
C GLY A 139 -27.78 5.48 12.73
N PHE A 140 -27.41 4.35 12.11
CA PHE A 140 -26.79 3.24 12.81
C PHE A 140 -25.28 3.46 12.93
N ASP A 141 -24.70 2.95 14.02
CA ASP A 141 -23.25 2.90 14.23
C ASP A 141 -22.75 1.46 14.09
N ILE A 142 -21.57 1.26 13.50
CA ILE A 142 -20.85 -0.02 13.57
C ILE A 142 -20.22 -0.13 14.98
N VAL A 143 -20.81 -0.96 15.84
CA VAL A 143 -20.37 -1.11 17.23
C VAL A 143 -19.41 -2.27 17.45
N HIS A 144 -19.26 -3.18 16.48
CA HIS A 144 -18.31 -4.29 16.55
C HIS A 144 -17.89 -4.79 15.17
N LYS A 145 -16.66 -5.31 15.07
CA LYS A 145 -16.10 -5.97 13.89
C LYS A 145 -15.34 -7.21 14.34
N GLY A 146 -15.85 -8.40 14.07
CA GLY A 146 -15.24 -9.67 14.51
C GLY A 146 -14.92 -10.60 13.34
N LEU A 147 -13.94 -11.48 13.48
CA LEU A 147 -13.62 -12.52 12.48
C LEU A 147 -14.32 -13.85 12.82
N LEU A 148 -15.11 -14.39 11.90
CA LEU A 148 -15.76 -15.71 12.06
C LEU A 148 -14.82 -16.86 11.72
N CYS A 149 -14.02 -16.71 10.67
CA CYS A 149 -12.95 -17.61 10.30
C CYS A 149 -11.84 -16.86 9.56
N TRP A 150 -10.62 -17.39 9.60
CA TRP A 150 -9.45 -16.75 8.98
C TRP A 150 -8.32 -17.74 8.66
N ILE A 151 -7.42 -17.27 7.80
CA ILE A 151 -6.14 -17.91 7.49
C ILE A 151 -5.03 -16.85 7.44
N PRO A 152 -3.76 -17.24 7.61
CA PRO A 152 -2.64 -16.42 7.18
C PRO A 152 -2.75 -16.09 5.69
N ARG A 153 -2.26 -14.92 5.26
CA ARG A 153 -2.27 -14.53 3.84
C ARG A 153 -1.62 -15.63 2.99
N PRO A 154 -2.34 -16.18 1.99
CA PRO A 154 -1.81 -17.26 1.19
C PRO A 154 -0.65 -16.79 0.29
N PRO A 155 0.26 -17.71 -0.11
CA PRO A 155 1.21 -17.45 -1.20
C PRO A 155 0.46 -17.21 -2.52
N ALA A 156 1.09 -16.56 -3.50
CA ALA A 156 0.40 -16.12 -4.71
C ALA A 156 -0.15 -17.28 -5.54
N SER A 157 0.58 -18.40 -5.58
CA SER A 157 0.18 -19.67 -6.18
C SER A 157 -1.15 -20.22 -5.66
N LYS A 158 -1.53 -19.90 -4.42
CA LYS A 158 -2.76 -20.38 -3.78
C LYS A 158 -3.87 -19.33 -3.74
N VAL A 159 -3.59 -18.07 -4.10
CA VAL A 159 -4.53 -16.94 -4.02
C VAL A 159 -5.89 -17.22 -4.69
N PRO A 160 -5.96 -17.74 -5.93
CA PRO A 160 -7.25 -17.96 -6.60
C PRO A 160 -8.16 -18.93 -5.83
N PHE A 161 -7.62 -20.10 -5.47
CA PHE A 161 -8.34 -21.16 -4.75
C PHE A 161 -8.76 -20.72 -3.34
N ARG A 162 -7.85 -20.04 -2.63
CA ARG A 162 -8.11 -19.53 -1.28
C ARG A 162 -9.18 -18.44 -1.32
N ARG A 163 -9.18 -17.58 -2.34
CA ARG A 163 -10.23 -16.58 -2.52
C ARG A 163 -11.57 -17.25 -2.78
N LEU A 164 -11.60 -18.23 -3.68
CA LEU A 164 -12.82 -19.00 -3.97
C LEU A 164 -13.41 -19.63 -2.70
N LEU A 165 -12.57 -20.27 -1.87
CA LEU A 165 -12.97 -20.80 -0.57
C LEU A 165 -13.64 -19.73 0.30
N PHE A 166 -13.04 -18.54 0.45
CA PHE A 166 -13.59 -17.48 1.30
C PHE A 166 -14.91 -16.89 0.79
N TYR A 167 -15.13 -16.84 -0.53
CA TYR A 167 -16.43 -16.44 -1.07
C TYR A 167 -17.51 -17.50 -0.80
N GLY A 168 -17.14 -18.77 -0.86
CA GLY A 168 -18.00 -19.88 -0.40
C GLY A 168 -18.36 -19.73 1.07
N LEU A 169 -17.35 -19.61 1.95
CA LEU A 169 -17.54 -19.45 3.39
C LEU A 169 -18.31 -18.17 3.75
N GLU A 170 -18.08 -17.05 3.06
CA GLU A 170 -18.84 -15.81 3.25
C GLU A 170 -20.33 -16.05 3.03
N ALA A 171 -20.69 -16.67 1.90
CA ALA A 171 -22.09 -16.99 1.60
C ALA A 171 -22.67 -17.97 2.64
N THR A 172 -21.91 -19.00 3.01
CA THR A 172 -22.30 -19.97 4.02
C THR A 172 -22.62 -19.31 5.35
N PHE A 173 -21.72 -18.48 5.88
CA PHE A 173 -21.97 -17.75 7.13
C PHE A 173 -23.12 -16.75 7.01
N ALA A 174 -23.25 -16.06 5.86
CA ALA A 174 -24.36 -15.15 5.60
C ALA A 174 -25.72 -15.86 5.63
N PHE A 175 -25.81 -17.09 5.10
CA PHE A 175 -27.05 -17.86 5.16
C PHE A 175 -27.27 -18.57 6.49
N MET A 176 -26.23 -19.18 7.07
CA MET A 176 -26.32 -19.86 8.37
C MET A 176 -26.83 -18.91 9.45
N PHE A 177 -26.26 -17.71 9.56
CA PHE A 177 -26.68 -16.69 10.52
C PHE A 177 -27.77 -15.75 9.99
N TRP A 178 -28.27 -15.99 8.79
CA TRP A 178 -29.26 -15.17 8.11
C TRP A 178 -28.96 -13.66 8.12
N ALA A 179 -27.73 -13.29 7.76
CA ALA A 179 -27.32 -11.90 7.57
C ALA A 179 -27.91 -11.26 6.29
N MET A 180 -28.87 -11.91 5.62
CA MET A 180 -29.51 -11.44 4.40
C MET A 180 -30.57 -10.38 4.67
N LYS A 181 -30.63 -9.35 3.81
CA LYS A 181 -31.57 -8.23 3.95
C LYS A 181 -33.05 -8.67 4.01
N ALA A 182 -33.46 -9.61 3.16
CA ALA A 182 -34.84 -10.09 3.18
C ALA A 182 -35.01 -11.16 4.28
N ARG A 183 -35.49 -10.76 5.46
CA ARG A 183 -35.71 -11.65 6.62
C ARG A 183 -36.53 -12.90 6.30
N LEU A 184 -37.57 -12.75 5.47
CA LEU A 184 -38.46 -13.86 5.07
C LEU A 184 -38.23 -14.34 3.63
N GLY A 185 -37.39 -13.64 2.84
CA GLY A 185 -37.08 -14.05 1.47
C GLY A 185 -36.18 -15.29 1.48
N ASP A 186 -36.32 -16.23 0.56
CA ASP A 186 -35.55 -17.48 0.65
C ASP A 186 -34.14 -17.37 0.03
N TYR A 187 -33.95 -16.53 -1.00
CA TYR A 187 -32.75 -16.52 -1.85
C TYR A 187 -32.36 -17.90 -2.42
N GLY A 188 -33.23 -18.92 -2.33
CA GLY A 188 -32.92 -20.32 -2.63
C GLY A 188 -32.14 -21.06 -1.54
N MET A 189 -31.91 -20.43 -0.38
CA MET A 189 -30.92 -20.82 0.63
C MET A 189 -31.44 -20.77 2.08
N GLY A 190 -32.75 -20.64 2.29
CA GLY A 190 -33.35 -20.60 3.63
C GLY A 190 -33.08 -21.85 4.45
N HIS A 191 -32.93 -23.01 3.79
CA HIS A 191 -32.65 -24.29 4.43
C HIS A 191 -31.26 -24.38 5.08
N ILE A 192 -30.34 -23.48 4.74
CA ILE A 192 -29.00 -23.39 5.36
C ILE A 192 -29.08 -22.76 6.76
N CYS A 193 -30.06 -21.88 7.00
CA CYS A 193 -30.33 -21.31 8.31
C CYS A 193 -31.04 -22.34 9.18
N ARG A 194 -30.34 -22.88 10.19
CA ARG A 194 -30.90 -23.89 11.11
C ARG A 194 -31.96 -23.33 12.05
N TRP A 195 -32.02 -22.01 12.21
CA TRP A 195 -32.93 -21.32 13.13
C TRP A 195 -34.14 -20.74 12.39
N ASP A 196 -35.24 -20.58 13.13
CA ASP A 196 -36.36 -19.78 12.62
C ASP A 196 -35.91 -18.31 12.49
N ARG A 197 -35.84 -17.85 11.25
CA ARG A 197 -35.47 -16.48 10.85
C ARG A 197 -36.37 -15.42 11.48
N ARG A 198 -37.60 -15.76 11.86
CA ARG A 198 -38.52 -14.86 12.58
C ARG A 198 -38.10 -14.62 14.02
N MET A 199 -37.38 -15.56 14.61
CA MET A 199 -36.98 -15.51 16.02
C MET A 199 -35.64 -14.82 16.25
N LEU A 200 -34.82 -14.64 15.21
CA LEU A 200 -33.52 -13.95 15.33
C LEU A 200 -33.69 -12.52 15.87
N GLU A 201 -32.90 -12.13 16.87
CA GLU A 201 -33.00 -10.82 17.52
C GLU A 201 -32.45 -9.65 16.69
N TYR A 202 -31.93 -9.95 15.49
CA TYR A 202 -31.32 -9.01 14.57
C TYR A 202 -31.92 -9.12 13.17
N ASP A 203 -31.62 -8.13 12.33
CA ASP A 203 -31.89 -8.15 10.90
C ASP A 203 -30.59 -8.27 10.10
N GLY A 204 -30.66 -8.80 8.89
CA GLY A 204 -29.52 -8.87 7.98
C GLY A 204 -29.41 -7.62 7.09
N VAL A 205 -28.21 -7.34 6.59
CA VAL A 205 -27.96 -6.27 5.59
C VAL A 205 -27.16 -6.73 4.37
N CYS A 206 -26.94 -8.03 4.16
CA CYS A 206 -26.36 -8.53 2.92
C CYS A 206 -27.40 -8.47 1.77
N SER A 207 -27.03 -7.82 0.65
CA SER A 207 -27.93 -7.62 -0.49
C SER A 207 -28.06 -8.84 -1.40
N HIS A 208 -26.99 -9.63 -1.50
CA HIS A 208 -26.85 -10.76 -2.41
C HIS A 208 -25.92 -11.82 -1.79
N SER A 209 -25.89 -12.99 -2.41
CA SER A 209 -24.94 -14.06 -2.07
C SER A 209 -23.58 -13.77 -2.70
N ALA A 210 -22.51 -13.90 -1.92
CA ALA A 210 -21.13 -13.81 -2.42
C ALA A 210 -20.83 -14.87 -3.50
N LEU A 211 -21.63 -15.94 -3.60
CA LEU A 211 -21.46 -16.94 -4.67
C LEU A 211 -21.63 -16.33 -6.07
N ARG A 212 -22.33 -15.20 -6.22
CA ARG A 212 -22.55 -14.53 -7.52
C ARG A 212 -21.46 -13.55 -7.90
N ASP A 213 -20.51 -13.30 -7.02
CA ASP A 213 -19.55 -12.24 -7.20
C ASP A 213 -18.51 -12.61 -8.26
N GLY A 214 -17.93 -11.57 -8.87
CA GLY A 214 -16.77 -11.72 -9.72
C GLY A 214 -15.56 -12.14 -8.87
N ILE A 215 -15.12 -13.37 -9.03
CA ILE A 215 -13.92 -13.86 -8.35
C ILE A 215 -12.69 -13.46 -9.18
N HIS A 216 -11.86 -12.60 -8.62
CA HIS A 216 -10.60 -12.21 -9.24
C HIS A 216 -9.55 -13.30 -9.03
N GLY A 217 -8.91 -13.76 -10.11
CA GLY A 217 -7.82 -14.72 -10.06
C GLY A 217 -7.70 -15.49 -11.37
N ASP A 218 -6.47 -15.83 -11.74
CA ASP A 218 -6.19 -16.57 -12.96
C ASP A 218 -6.09 -18.06 -12.61
N PHE A 219 -7.21 -18.78 -12.70
CA PHE A 219 -7.29 -20.21 -12.34
C PHE A 219 -6.61 -21.14 -13.36
N THR A 220 -6.25 -20.62 -14.53
CA THR A 220 -5.60 -21.38 -15.61
C THR A 220 -4.07 -21.35 -15.56
N LEU A 221 -3.49 -20.48 -14.74
CA LEU A 221 -2.04 -20.34 -14.62
C LEU A 221 -1.47 -21.39 -13.66
N SER A 222 -0.26 -21.84 -13.96
CA SER A 222 0.49 -22.71 -13.05
C SER A 222 0.88 -21.97 -11.77
N ALA A 223 1.24 -22.71 -10.72
CA ALA A 223 1.72 -22.13 -9.47
C ALA A 223 2.92 -21.19 -9.69
N GLU A 224 3.88 -21.58 -10.53
CA GLU A 224 5.06 -20.79 -10.86
C GLU A 224 4.70 -19.50 -11.62
N GLN A 225 3.77 -19.59 -12.57
CA GLN A 225 3.27 -18.42 -13.31
C GLN A 225 2.55 -17.44 -12.39
N LEU A 226 1.75 -17.93 -11.44
CA LEU A 226 1.07 -17.10 -10.45
C LEU A 226 2.05 -16.35 -9.53
N GLU A 227 3.13 -17.00 -9.09
CA GLU A 227 4.18 -16.36 -8.30
C GLU A 227 4.94 -15.30 -9.13
N ALA A 228 5.34 -15.63 -10.36
CA ALA A 228 5.99 -14.69 -11.27
C ALA A 228 5.12 -13.45 -11.51
N PHE A 229 3.84 -13.67 -11.80
CA PHE A 229 2.88 -12.59 -12.02
C PHE A 229 2.63 -11.74 -10.78
N ALA A 230 2.67 -12.32 -9.57
CA ALA A 230 2.56 -11.57 -8.34
C ALA A 230 3.77 -10.65 -8.11
N VAL A 231 4.98 -11.11 -8.43
CA VAL A 231 6.20 -10.28 -8.39
C VAL A 231 6.09 -9.13 -9.38
N GLU A 232 5.66 -9.38 -10.62
CA GLU A 232 5.48 -8.33 -11.63
C GLU A 232 4.40 -7.31 -11.23
N ARG A 233 3.25 -7.79 -10.73
CA ARG A 233 2.17 -6.93 -10.26
C ARG A 233 2.63 -6.05 -9.10
N GLU A 234 3.44 -6.58 -8.20
CA GLU A 234 3.99 -5.80 -7.09
C GLU A 234 4.98 -4.74 -7.59
N LYS A 235 5.90 -5.10 -8.51
CA LYS A 235 6.80 -4.13 -9.17
C LYS A 235 6.01 -3.00 -9.83
N LYS A 236 4.99 -3.34 -10.63
CA LYS A 236 4.12 -2.37 -11.31
C LYS A 236 3.37 -1.48 -10.32
N ARG A 237 2.86 -2.06 -9.23
CA ARG A 237 2.18 -1.28 -8.18
C ARG A 237 3.13 -0.29 -7.51
N LEU A 238 4.35 -0.71 -7.18
CA LEU A 238 5.35 0.18 -6.58
C LEU A 238 5.74 1.31 -7.54
N ALA A 239 5.92 1.01 -8.82
CA ALA A 239 6.18 2.00 -9.86
C ALA A 239 5.02 3.01 -9.98
N LEU A 240 3.78 2.53 -10.14
CA LEU A 240 2.60 3.39 -10.20
C LEU A 240 2.40 4.20 -8.91
N LYS A 241 2.72 3.64 -7.75
CA LYS A 241 2.66 4.37 -6.48
C LYS A 241 3.68 5.52 -6.44
N ALA A 242 4.91 5.29 -6.93
CA ALA A 242 5.94 6.31 -7.01
C ALA A 242 5.56 7.42 -8.01
N GLU A 243 5.05 7.03 -9.18
CA GLU A 243 4.55 7.96 -10.20
C GLU A 243 3.37 8.78 -9.67
N ASN A 244 2.36 8.13 -9.09
CA ASN A 244 1.19 8.80 -8.54
C ASN A 244 1.53 9.71 -7.37
N ALA A 245 2.50 9.36 -6.52
CA ALA A 245 2.95 10.24 -5.45
C ALA A 245 3.56 11.53 -6.01
N THR A 246 4.36 11.40 -7.06
CA THR A 246 5.01 12.51 -7.76
C THR A 246 3.97 13.38 -8.47
N ASN A 247 3.07 12.77 -9.23
CA ASN A 247 2.01 13.45 -9.96
C ASN A 247 1.01 14.12 -9.02
N TYR A 248 0.65 13.49 -7.90
CA TYR A 248 -0.22 14.09 -6.90
C TYR A 248 0.41 15.35 -6.30
N HIS A 249 1.71 15.31 -5.95
CA HIS A 249 2.43 16.48 -5.45
C HIS A 249 2.40 17.65 -6.45
N TYR A 250 2.76 17.41 -7.71
CA TYR A 250 2.74 18.44 -8.74
C TYR A 250 1.33 18.98 -9.01
N LYS A 251 0.33 18.10 -9.10
CA LYS A 251 -1.07 18.51 -9.28
C LYS A 251 -1.54 19.40 -8.13
N GLN A 252 -1.26 19.03 -6.88
CA GLN A 252 -1.64 19.85 -5.71
C GLN A 252 -0.93 21.21 -5.69
N ILE A 253 0.35 21.26 -6.04
CA ILE A 253 1.10 22.52 -6.18
C ILE A 253 0.46 23.44 -7.23
N HIS A 254 0.05 22.88 -8.38
CA HIS A 254 -0.55 23.66 -9.46
C HIS A 254 -1.98 24.12 -9.15
N THR A 255 -2.80 23.28 -8.51
CA THR A 255 -4.22 23.60 -8.30
C THR A 255 -4.49 24.34 -6.99
N ASN A 256 -3.70 24.11 -5.94
CA ASN A 256 -3.98 24.62 -4.60
C ASN A 256 -2.69 24.84 -3.78
N TYR A 257 -1.80 25.70 -4.30
CA TYR A 257 -0.47 25.93 -3.74
C TYR A 257 -0.49 26.28 -2.24
N ASP A 258 -1.25 27.31 -1.86
CA ASP A 258 -1.20 27.85 -0.49
C ASP A 258 -1.71 26.86 0.56
N ASP A 259 -2.85 26.22 0.33
CA ASP A 259 -3.41 25.21 1.24
C ASP A 259 -2.51 23.97 1.29
N TYR A 260 -1.99 23.52 0.15
CA TYR A 260 -1.07 22.39 0.11
C TYR A 260 0.20 22.66 0.93
N ILE A 261 0.82 23.83 0.76
CA ILE A 261 2.01 24.24 1.51
C ILE A 261 1.70 24.41 3.01
N GLY A 262 0.53 24.97 3.35
CA GLY A 262 0.05 25.09 4.73
C GLY A 262 -0.12 23.72 5.40
N GLN A 263 -0.85 22.81 4.76
CA GLN A 263 -1.05 21.44 5.25
C GLN A 263 0.26 20.65 5.33
N SER A 264 1.15 20.82 4.34
CA SER A 264 2.47 20.19 4.34
C SER A 264 3.31 20.65 5.53
N SER A 265 3.35 21.97 5.78
CA SER A 265 4.06 22.55 6.92
C SER A 265 3.50 22.06 8.26
N ALA A 266 2.17 21.98 8.38
CA ALA A 266 1.50 21.45 9.57
C ALA A 266 1.83 19.97 9.81
N ARG A 267 1.86 19.14 8.75
CA ARG A 267 2.26 17.73 8.84
C ARG A 267 3.71 17.58 9.30
N VAL A 268 4.64 18.38 8.76
CA VAL A 268 6.05 18.37 9.17
C VAL A 268 6.21 18.81 10.62
N ALA A 269 5.52 19.87 11.05
CA ALA A 269 5.53 20.32 12.44
C ALA A 269 5.02 19.24 13.39
N LYS A 270 3.89 18.59 13.06
CA LYS A 270 3.34 17.48 13.84
C LYS A 270 4.30 16.28 13.90
N SER A 271 4.94 15.92 12.79
CA SER A 271 5.92 14.83 12.78
C SER A 271 7.13 15.16 13.64
N ARG A 272 7.63 16.40 13.64
CA ARG A 272 8.74 16.83 14.50
C ARG A 272 8.37 16.85 15.98
N ALA A 273 7.13 17.20 16.30
CA ALA A 273 6.62 17.17 17.66
C ALA A 273 6.47 15.72 18.17
N ASN A 274 6.03 14.80 17.32
CA ASN A 274 5.89 13.39 17.68
C ASN A 274 7.25 12.66 17.78
N ASP A 275 8.23 13.05 16.97
CA ASP A 275 9.56 12.41 16.91
C ASP A 275 10.71 13.41 17.15
N PRO A 276 10.81 14.02 18.35
CA PRO A 276 11.86 15.00 18.63
C PRO A 276 13.25 14.36 18.48
N GLY A 277 14.14 15.03 17.74
CA GLY A 277 15.51 14.57 17.51
C GLY A 277 15.71 13.63 16.31
N ARG A 278 14.64 13.13 15.67
CA ARG A 278 14.73 12.28 14.46
C ARG A 278 15.49 12.96 13.33
N ASP A 279 15.25 14.24 13.08
CA ASP A 279 15.93 15.01 12.03
C ASP A 279 17.42 15.19 12.34
N LYS A 280 17.77 15.43 13.61
CA LYS A 280 19.16 15.54 14.07
C LYS A 280 19.91 14.21 13.90
N LYS A 281 19.27 13.10 14.26
CA LYS A 281 19.82 11.75 14.04
C LYS A 281 20.05 11.49 12.56
N ARG A 282 19.04 11.70 11.71
CA ARG A 282 19.17 11.55 10.24
C ARG A 282 20.24 12.44 9.63
N GLN A 283 20.47 13.63 10.18
CA GLN A 283 21.55 14.50 9.74
C GLN A 283 22.91 13.96 10.15
N ALA A 284 23.05 13.45 11.38
CA ALA A 284 24.26 12.77 11.84
C ALA A 284 24.57 11.53 11.00
N ASP A 285 23.59 10.65 10.79
CA ASP A 285 23.74 9.43 9.98
C ASP A 285 24.18 9.76 8.53
N ARG A 286 23.65 10.85 7.95
CA ARG A 286 24.06 11.33 6.61
C ARG A 286 25.48 11.88 6.58
N ILE A 287 25.90 12.58 7.64
CA ILE A 287 27.26 13.09 7.79
C ILE A 287 28.24 11.92 7.92
N GLU A 288 27.96 10.98 8.82
CA GLU A 288 28.78 9.78 9.05
C GLU A 288 28.93 8.96 7.76
N LYS A 289 27.83 8.73 7.03
CA LYS A 289 27.86 8.05 5.74
C LYS A 289 28.72 8.81 4.71
N ALA A 290 28.55 10.12 4.59
CA ALA A 290 29.33 10.94 3.67
C ALA A 290 30.83 10.97 4.02
N GLU A 291 31.16 10.92 5.31
CA GLU A 291 32.54 10.82 5.78
C GLU A 291 33.16 9.45 5.47
N ALA A 292 32.41 8.36 5.70
CA ALA A 292 32.84 7.00 5.37
C ALA A 292 33.05 6.80 3.86
N GLU A 293 32.16 7.34 3.03
CA GLU A 293 32.25 7.30 1.57
C GLU A 293 33.24 8.34 0.99
N ARG A 294 33.82 9.20 1.84
CA ARG A 294 34.65 10.36 1.45
C ARG A 294 33.99 11.22 0.36
N ALA A 295 32.66 11.32 0.40
CA ALA A 295 31.85 11.96 -0.65
C ALA A 295 32.15 13.45 -0.83
N PHE A 296 32.58 14.13 0.24
CA PHE A 296 33.02 15.54 0.20
C PHE A 296 34.44 15.66 0.74
N TYR A 297 35.40 15.20 -0.05
CA TYR A 297 36.82 15.19 0.31
C TYR A 297 37.60 16.29 -0.40
N CYS A 298 38.49 16.96 0.34
CA CYS A 298 39.43 17.91 -0.22
C CYS A 298 40.80 17.25 -0.42
N GLU A 299 41.14 16.93 -1.66
CA GLU A 299 42.41 16.27 -2.01
C GLU A 299 43.64 17.06 -1.57
N ARG A 300 43.62 18.38 -1.77
CA ARG A 300 44.75 19.26 -1.42
C ARG A 300 45.01 19.31 0.09
N CYS A 301 43.95 19.25 0.87
CA CYS A 301 44.08 19.36 2.32
C CYS A 301 44.15 17.99 3.03
N ASP A 302 43.81 16.90 2.33
CA ASP A 302 43.53 15.57 2.88
C ASP A 302 42.53 15.64 4.05
N ILE A 303 41.41 16.35 3.83
CA ILE A 303 40.35 16.53 4.83
C ILE A 303 39.03 16.05 4.26
N VAL A 304 38.39 15.15 4.99
CA VAL A 304 37.02 14.70 4.71
C VAL A 304 36.04 15.64 5.41
N CYS A 305 35.04 16.14 4.68
CA CYS A 305 34.00 16.99 5.20
C CYS A 305 32.66 16.23 5.25
N GLY A 306 31.92 16.36 6.36
CA GLY A 306 30.60 15.75 6.49
C GLY A 306 29.49 16.32 5.60
N THR A 307 29.66 17.51 5.03
CA THR A 307 28.67 18.13 4.13
C THR A 307 29.32 18.93 3.01
N LYS A 308 28.63 19.05 1.86
CA LYS A 308 29.06 19.90 0.73
C LYS A 308 29.31 21.36 1.14
N GLN A 309 28.46 21.92 2.01
CA GLN A 309 28.65 23.27 2.52
C GLN A 309 29.93 23.41 3.35
N ARG A 310 30.28 22.40 4.15
CA ARG A 310 31.52 22.40 4.93
C ARG A 310 32.75 22.35 4.01
N LEU A 311 32.72 21.56 2.95
CA LEU A 311 33.78 21.53 1.93
C LEU A 311 33.92 22.90 1.24
N ALA A 312 32.83 23.47 0.74
CA ALA A 312 32.85 24.80 0.11
C ALA A 312 33.33 25.90 1.06
N ASN A 313 32.99 25.82 2.34
CA ASN A 313 33.50 26.74 3.36
C ASN A 313 34.99 26.49 3.63
N HIS A 314 35.43 25.23 3.64
CA HIS A 314 36.83 24.83 3.83
C HIS A 314 37.73 25.38 2.71
N GLU A 315 37.30 25.26 1.46
CA GLU A 315 38.02 25.75 0.27
C GLU A 315 38.25 27.26 0.30
N LYS A 316 37.30 28.01 0.88
CA LYS A 316 37.40 29.47 1.06
C LYS A 316 38.32 29.89 2.20
N THR A 317 38.78 28.95 3.03
CA THR A 317 39.63 29.33 4.18
C THR A 317 41.02 29.78 3.71
N PRO A 318 41.64 30.78 4.38
CA PRO A 318 43.03 31.17 4.09
C PRO A 318 44.04 30.03 4.27
N LYS A 319 43.69 28.95 4.99
CA LYS A 319 44.52 27.75 5.10
C LYS A 319 44.51 26.94 3.81
N HIS A 320 43.32 26.72 3.23
CA HIS A 320 43.20 26.04 1.94
C HIS A 320 43.86 26.86 0.82
N ALA A 321 43.60 28.17 0.76
CA ALA A 321 44.23 29.05 -0.22
C ALA A 321 45.76 29.05 -0.09
N ARG A 322 46.33 29.05 1.12
CA ARG A 322 47.79 28.91 1.29
C ARG A 322 48.33 27.60 0.73
N LYS A 323 47.65 26.47 1.00
CA LYS A 323 48.02 25.15 0.45
C LYS A 323 47.98 25.13 -1.08
N GLU A 324 47.08 25.88 -1.71
CA GLU A 324 47.04 26.02 -3.17
C GLU A 324 48.31 26.69 -3.74
N PHE A 325 48.90 27.63 -2.99
CA PHE A 325 50.16 28.28 -3.37
C PHE A 325 51.42 27.62 -2.78
N GLU A 326 51.29 26.60 -1.93
CA GLU A 326 52.43 25.94 -1.27
C GLU A 326 53.30 25.15 -2.26
N SER A 327 52.72 24.59 -3.32
CA SER A 327 53.49 23.95 -4.40
C SER A 327 54.41 24.94 -5.15
N ALA A 328 54.09 26.24 -5.11
CA ALA A 328 54.87 27.32 -5.69
C ALA A 328 55.70 28.09 -4.65
N ASN A 329 55.72 27.63 -3.39
CA ASN A 329 56.40 28.34 -2.31
C ASN A 329 57.88 27.91 -2.27
N PRO A 330 58.85 28.77 -2.61
CA PRO A 330 60.28 28.42 -2.66
C PRO A 330 60.89 28.17 -1.27
N PHE A 331 60.13 28.39 -0.20
CA PHE A 331 60.57 28.21 1.19
C PHE A 331 60.06 26.90 1.82
N ILE A 332 60.13 25.80 1.05
CA ILE A 332 59.98 24.45 1.62
C ILE A 332 61.35 24.04 2.16
N CYS A 333 61.43 23.80 3.46
CA CYS A 333 62.64 23.25 4.04
C CYS A 333 62.75 21.77 3.64
N ALA A 334 63.68 21.46 2.72
CA ALA A 334 63.93 20.13 2.18
C ALA A 334 64.04 19.01 3.24
N PRO A 335 64.77 19.15 4.37
CA PRO A 335 64.91 18.05 5.34
C PRO A 335 63.61 17.70 6.10
N CYS A 336 62.57 18.53 6.00
CA CYS A 336 61.34 18.34 6.78
C CYS A 336 60.06 18.40 5.95
N ASN A 337 60.14 18.84 4.69
CA ASN A 337 59.00 19.05 3.79
C ASN A 337 57.89 19.92 4.41
N LEU A 338 58.26 20.95 5.19
CA LEU A 338 57.34 21.85 5.88
C LEU A 338 57.71 23.31 5.60
N THR A 339 56.71 24.17 5.41
CA THR A 339 56.86 25.61 5.18
C THR A 339 56.95 26.36 6.52
N ARG A 340 57.88 27.34 6.63
CA ARG A 340 58.04 28.26 7.80
C ARG A 340 58.09 27.59 9.19
N HIS A 341 58.88 26.53 9.36
CA HIS A 341 59.01 25.82 10.64
C HIS A 341 60.47 25.78 11.17
N GLU A 342 61.34 26.62 10.61
CA GLU A 342 62.79 26.69 10.90
C GLU A 342 63.11 26.88 12.40
N LYS A 343 62.17 27.46 13.16
CA LYS A 343 62.32 27.67 14.61
C LYS A 343 61.75 26.54 15.47
N SER A 344 61.17 25.50 14.88
CA SER A 344 60.62 24.38 15.64
C SER A 344 61.71 23.39 16.06
N LEU A 345 61.60 22.82 17.26
CA LEU A 345 62.52 21.77 17.72
C LEU A 345 62.61 20.59 16.75
N ARG A 346 61.49 20.29 16.06
CA ARG A 346 61.42 19.22 15.05
C ARG A 346 62.29 19.53 13.82
N HIS A 347 62.35 20.79 13.39
CA HIS A 347 63.25 21.21 12.32
C HIS A 347 64.71 21.02 12.72
N ILE A 348 65.08 21.51 13.90
CA ILE A 348 66.44 21.43 14.42
C ILE A 348 66.91 19.96 14.45
N GLN A 349 66.08 19.06 14.99
CA GLN A 349 66.39 17.62 15.03
C GLN A 349 66.51 16.98 13.65
N ASN A 350 65.65 17.35 12.69
CA ASN A 350 65.69 16.79 11.35
C ASN A 350 66.90 17.32 10.56
N VAL A 351 67.24 18.60 10.72
CA VAL A 351 68.44 19.18 10.11
C VAL A 351 69.69 18.52 10.68
N GLU A 352 69.79 18.33 11.99
CA GLU A 352 70.89 17.59 12.64
C GLU A 352 71.03 16.17 12.11
N LYS A 353 69.92 15.45 11.95
CA LYS A 353 69.93 14.10 11.34
C LYS A 353 70.40 14.13 9.89
N SER A 354 69.92 15.08 9.10
CA SER A 354 70.32 15.21 7.69
C SER A 354 71.79 15.60 7.54
N THR A 355 72.32 16.48 8.39
CA THR A 355 73.75 16.84 8.37
C THR A 355 74.63 15.66 8.80
N MET A 356 74.23 14.87 9.80
CA MET A 356 74.97 13.66 10.19
C MET A 356 75.02 12.62 9.07
N SER A 357 73.94 12.45 8.30
CA SER A 357 73.92 11.51 7.18
C SER A 357 74.78 11.95 5.97
N ILE A 358 75.09 13.25 5.85
CA ILE A 358 75.93 13.78 4.76
C ILE A 358 77.43 13.62 5.07
N SER A 359 77.82 13.65 6.36
CA SER A 359 79.22 13.47 6.77
C SER A 359 79.76 12.04 6.61
N ASP A 360 78.90 11.03 6.47
CA ASP A 360 79.33 9.63 6.31
C ASP A 360 79.60 9.20 4.85
N GLN A 361 79.38 10.08 3.85
CA GLN A 361 79.55 9.74 2.44
C GLN A 361 80.85 10.25 1.79
N SER A 362 81.76 10.92 2.52
CA SER A 362 82.98 11.49 1.90
C SER A 362 84.26 10.65 2.03
N VAL A 363 84.21 9.42 2.55
CA VAL A 363 85.42 8.56 2.67
C VAL A 363 85.12 7.09 2.37
N VAL A 364 84.80 6.73 1.12
CA VAL A 364 85.25 5.43 0.55
C VAL A 364 85.36 5.56 -0.98
N SER A 365 86.59 5.64 -1.47
CA SER A 365 86.93 5.33 -2.86
C SER A 365 87.46 3.89 -2.95
N ARG A 366 86.95 3.16 -3.95
CA ARG A 366 87.51 1.95 -4.63
C ARG A 366 87.86 0.72 -3.76
N THR A 367 87.20 -0.40 -4.06
CA THR A 367 87.82 -1.55 -4.76
C THR A 367 86.77 -2.57 -5.19
N GLU A 368 87.02 -3.16 -6.36
CA GLU A 368 86.32 -4.27 -6.99
C GLU A 368 86.25 -5.52 -6.09
N SER A 369 85.20 -6.35 -6.27
CA SER A 369 85.27 -7.82 -6.45
C SER A 369 83.90 -8.48 -6.17
N ALA A 370 83.35 -9.16 -7.18
CA ALA A 370 82.47 -10.32 -7.01
C ALA A 370 83.26 -11.46 -6.28
N PRO A 371 82.68 -12.53 -5.68
CA PRO A 371 81.49 -13.25 -6.13
C PRO A 371 80.62 -13.94 -5.03
N SER A 372 79.64 -14.74 -5.50
CA SER A 372 79.24 -16.06 -4.95
C SER A 372 78.14 -16.16 -3.88
N ILE A 373 76.97 -16.63 -4.34
CA ILE A 373 76.18 -17.79 -3.86
C ILE A 373 75.97 -17.95 -2.33
N CYS A 374 74.72 -17.81 -1.85
CA CYS A 374 73.85 -18.89 -1.33
C CYS A 374 72.71 -18.34 -0.44
N GLY A 375 71.51 -18.92 -0.58
CA GLY A 375 70.71 -19.27 0.59
C GLY A 375 69.45 -18.46 0.95
N VAL A 376 68.31 -19.09 0.63
CA VAL A 376 67.06 -19.13 1.44
C VAL A 376 66.21 -17.86 1.52
N SER A 377 65.23 -17.77 0.60
CA SER A 377 64.09 -16.85 0.69
C SER A 377 62.86 -17.61 1.21
N THR A 378 62.38 -17.15 2.37
CA THR A 378 61.19 -17.63 3.04
C THR A 378 59.95 -17.10 2.31
N GLN A 379 59.10 -18.03 1.84
CA GLN A 379 57.80 -17.72 1.25
C GLN A 379 56.88 -17.03 2.26
N LEU A 380 56.40 -15.83 1.93
CA LEU A 380 55.14 -15.31 2.44
C LEU A 380 54.13 -15.25 1.29
N LYS A 381 53.13 -16.12 1.41
CA LYS A 381 51.94 -16.23 0.56
C LYS A 381 51.18 -14.90 0.57
N SER A 382 51.07 -14.25 -0.59
CA SER A 382 50.05 -13.25 -0.84
C SER A 382 49.09 -13.81 -1.88
N THR A 383 47.88 -14.10 -1.43
CA THR A 383 46.77 -14.69 -2.17
C THR A 383 46.16 -13.60 -3.06
N MET A 384 46.50 -13.57 -4.35
CA MET A 384 45.77 -12.78 -5.34
C MET A 384 44.62 -13.63 -5.89
N SER A 385 43.39 -13.31 -5.48
CA SER A 385 42.19 -13.80 -6.12
C SER A 385 42.03 -13.12 -7.48
N ALA A 386 42.20 -13.90 -8.54
CA ALA A 386 41.83 -13.54 -9.90
C ALA A 386 40.30 -13.42 -9.98
N THR A 387 39.80 -12.20 -10.19
CA THR A 387 38.46 -11.98 -10.73
C THR A 387 38.63 -11.75 -12.22
N THR A 388 38.16 -12.72 -13.01
CA THR A 388 38.01 -12.63 -14.46
C THR A 388 36.96 -11.59 -14.79
N THR A 389 37.40 -10.40 -15.22
CA THR A 389 36.58 -9.39 -15.87
C THR A 389 36.60 -9.69 -17.37
N SER A 390 35.49 -10.17 -17.91
CA SER A 390 35.28 -10.29 -19.35
C SER A 390 35.03 -8.90 -19.95
N GLU A 391 35.98 -8.42 -20.74
CA GLU A 391 35.81 -7.30 -21.65
C GLU A 391 34.79 -7.70 -22.74
N SER A 392 33.64 -7.01 -22.78
CA SER A 392 32.79 -6.98 -23.98
C SER A 392 32.98 -5.64 -24.67
N THR A 393 33.65 -5.70 -25.80
CA THR A 393 33.81 -4.67 -26.82
C THR A 393 32.46 -4.05 -27.19
N MET A 394 32.35 -2.73 -27.03
CA MET A 394 31.29 -1.94 -27.65
C MET A 394 31.65 -1.69 -29.10
N SER A 395 30.83 -2.20 -30.02
CA SER A 395 30.83 -1.81 -31.43
C SER A 395 29.56 -1.01 -31.71
N GLU A 396 29.74 0.26 -32.07
CA GLU A 396 28.76 1.11 -32.71
C GLU A 396 28.21 0.47 -33.98
N SER A 397 26.89 0.48 -34.13
CA SER A 397 26.26 0.44 -35.45
C SER A 397 25.01 1.31 -35.42
N THR A 398 25.15 2.48 -36.01
CA THR A 398 24.08 3.32 -36.54
C THR A 398 23.15 2.51 -37.43
N LEU A 399 21.84 2.47 -37.14
CA LEU A 399 20.83 2.12 -38.13
C LEU A 399 19.53 2.88 -37.87
N SER A 400 18.97 3.25 -38.99
CA SER A 400 18.02 4.33 -39.26
C SER A 400 16.57 3.98 -38.97
N ASP A 401 15.87 5.03 -38.57
CA ASP A 401 14.46 5.35 -38.76
C ASP A 401 13.74 4.57 -39.88
N SER A 402 12.63 3.92 -39.55
CA SER A 402 11.62 3.50 -40.52
C SER A 402 10.27 3.25 -39.82
N THR A 403 9.41 4.23 -40.00
CA THR A 403 7.94 4.20 -39.88
C THR A 403 7.32 2.96 -40.54
N MET A 404 6.48 2.24 -39.79
CA MET A 404 5.57 1.22 -40.35
C MET A 404 4.12 1.63 -40.08
N SER A 405 3.51 2.24 -41.08
CA SER A 405 2.06 2.24 -41.30
C SER A 405 1.68 0.93 -42.00
N PHE A 406 0.66 0.23 -41.51
CA PHE A 406 0.01 -0.82 -42.30
C PHE A 406 -1.50 -0.63 -42.30
N SER A 407 -1.99 -0.27 -43.48
CA SER A 407 -3.39 -0.33 -43.88
C SER A 407 -3.57 -1.57 -44.77
N ASP A 408 -4.54 -2.39 -44.39
CA ASP A 408 -5.59 -3.00 -45.21
C ASP A 408 -5.32 -3.79 -46.51
N GLN A 409 -6.04 -4.94 -46.56
CA GLN A 409 -6.70 -5.63 -47.69
C GLN A 409 -5.93 -6.61 -48.60
N SER A 410 -6.38 -7.88 -48.56
CA SER A 410 -7.02 -8.67 -49.65
C SER A 410 -6.88 -10.18 -49.34
N ALA A 411 -7.95 -10.93 -49.03
CA ALA A 411 -8.96 -11.54 -49.92
C ALA A 411 -8.43 -12.67 -50.82
N VAL A 412 -8.67 -13.96 -50.47
CA VAL A 412 -8.93 -15.05 -51.44
C VAL A 412 -9.80 -16.18 -50.82
N SER A 413 -10.94 -16.43 -51.50
CA SER A 413 -11.71 -17.67 -51.73
C SER A 413 -12.21 -18.60 -50.60
N SER A 414 -13.54 -18.56 -50.41
CA SER A 414 -14.53 -19.63 -50.65
C SER A 414 -14.13 -21.11 -50.60
N ALA A 415 -14.73 -21.84 -49.67
CA ALA A 415 -15.33 -23.16 -49.94
C ALA A 415 -16.60 -23.35 -49.10
N LYS A 416 -17.71 -23.54 -49.80
CA LYS A 416 -19.05 -23.84 -49.26
C LYS A 416 -19.08 -25.27 -48.73
N SER A 417 -19.72 -25.49 -47.59
CA SER A 417 -20.51 -26.70 -47.35
C SER A 417 -21.68 -26.39 -46.45
N ALA A 418 -22.85 -26.62 -47.02
CA ALA A 418 -24.16 -26.43 -46.41
C ALA A 418 -24.50 -27.64 -45.54
N LEU A 419 -25.00 -27.38 -44.33
CA LEU A 419 -25.94 -28.30 -43.69
C LEU A 419 -27.01 -27.49 -42.99
N SER A 420 -28.21 -27.62 -43.56
CA SER A 420 -29.46 -27.06 -43.11
C SER A 420 -29.98 -27.90 -41.95
N VAL A 421 -30.28 -27.28 -40.82
CA VAL A 421 -31.35 -27.72 -39.92
C VAL A 421 -32.14 -26.49 -39.52
N ARG A 422 -33.42 -26.50 -39.90
CA ARG A 422 -34.45 -25.57 -39.46
C ARG A 422 -34.68 -25.76 -37.97
N ASP A 423 -34.77 -24.68 -37.21
CA ASP A 423 -35.55 -24.69 -35.99
C ASP A 423 -36.35 -23.39 -35.85
N THR A 424 -37.65 -23.54 -36.03
CA THR A 424 -38.69 -22.57 -35.73
C THR A 424 -39.19 -22.88 -34.32
N SER A 425 -38.87 -22.05 -33.33
CA SER A 425 -39.76 -21.89 -32.18
C SER A 425 -39.61 -20.52 -31.52
N ALA A 426 -40.78 -19.94 -31.29
CA ALA A 426 -41.01 -18.61 -30.80
C ALA A 426 -40.52 -18.43 -29.35
N ARG A 427 -39.88 -17.29 -29.07
CA ARG A 427 -39.65 -16.80 -27.71
C ARG A 427 -40.95 -16.18 -27.17
N PRO A 428 -41.51 -16.65 -26.04
CA PRO A 428 -42.48 -15.87 -25.29
C PRO A 428 -41.77 -14.79 -24.47
N LYS A 429 -42.15 -13.53 -24.67
CA LYS A 429 -41.86 -12.43 -23.75
C LYS A 429 -42.72 -12.65 -22.49
N SER A 430 -42.11 -13.10 -21.39
CA SER A 430 -42.79 -13.14 -20.10
C SER A 430 -42.79 -11.74 -19.46
N THR A 431 -43.91 -11.04 -19.59
CA THR A 431 -44.25 -9.86 -18.80
C THR A 431 -44.54 -10.28 -17.36
N TRP A 432 -43.68 -9.90 -16.42
CA TRP A 432 -44.00 -9.95 -15.00
C TRP A 432 -44.76 -8.67 -14.63
N SER A 433 -46.09 -8.75 -14.64
CA SER A 433 -46.97 -7.74 -14.04
C SER A 433 -46.91 -7.88 -12.53
N ILE A 434 -46.23 -6.94 -11.87
CA ILE A 434 -46.32 -6.75 -10.42
C ILE A 434 -47.51 -5.83 -10.16
N SER A 435 -48.60 -6.40 -9.63
CA SER A 435 -49.73 -5.65 -9.09
C SER A 435 -49.27 -4.81 -7.89
N ALA A 436 -49.44 -3.49 -7.99
CA ALA A 436 -49.22 -2.55 -6.91
C ALA A 436 -50.30 -2.72 -5.81
N PRO A 437 -49.95 -2.72 -4.51
CA PRO A 437 -50.95 -2.52 -3.48
C PRO A 437 -51.19 -1.01 -3.25
N VAL A 438 -52.48 -0.76 -3.03
CA VAL A 438 -53.17 0.49 -2.74
C VAL A 438 -52.47 1.34 -1.66
N ALA A 439 -52.31 2.63 -1.96
CA ALA A 439 -51.75 3.64 -1.07
C ALA A 439 -52.67 3.90 0.15
N ALA A 440 -52.22 3.50 1.33
CA ALA A 440 -52.81 3.94 2.59
C ALA A 440 -52.26 5.33 2.96
N LYS A 441 -53.15 6.33 3.02
CA LYS A 441 -52.89 7.67 3.54
C LYS A 441 -52.35 7.59 4.97
N ARG A 442 -51.18 8.19 5.21
CA ARG A 442 -50.60 8.40 6.55
C ARG A 442 -50.83 9.86 6.97
N PRO A 443 -51.26 10.15 8.22
CA PRO A 443 -51.50 11.51 8.67
C PRO A 443 -50.19 12.26 8.92
N GLN A 444 -50.16 13.52 8.51
CA GLN A 444 -49.11 14.47 8.84
C GLN A 444 -49.17 14.77 10.35
N SER A 445 -48.06 14.57 11.04
CA SER A 445 -47.83 15.12 12.38
C SER A 445 -46.58 16.02 12.31
N ALA A 446 -46.74 17.24 12.82
CA ALA A 446 -45.74 18.29 12.84
C ALA A 446 -44.57 17.96 13.80
N PRO A 447 -43.34 18.46 13.54
CA PRO A 447 -42.24 18.29 14.46
C PRO A 447 -42.27 19.38 15.55
N GLY A 448 -42.44 18.97 16.79
CA GLY A 448 -42.09 19.77 17.96
C GLY A 448 -40.58 19.72 18.24
N PRO A 449 -39.98 20.76 18.87
CA PRO A 449 -38.54 20.84 19.05
C PRO A 449 -38.09 19.97 20.24
N ALA A 450 -37.08 19.12 20.00
CA ALA A 450 -36.41 18.37 21.07
C ALA A 450 -35.25 19.20 21.67
N PRO A 451 -35.05 19.16 23.01
CA PRO A 451 -34.02 19.94 23.68
C PRO A 451 -32.66 19.20 23.76
N GLY A 452 -31.58 19.97 23.60
CA GLY A 452 -30.37 19.84 24.42
C GLY A 452 -29.45 18.63 24.21
N ALA A 453 -28.77 18.53 23.06
CA ALA A 453 -27.56 17.73 22.93
C ALA A 453 -26.32 18.57 23.29
N LYS A 454 -25.62 18.15 24.36
CA LYS A 454 -24.37 18.75 24.85
C LYS A 454 -23.28 18.65 23.77
N ARG A 455 -22.80 19.81 23.30
CA ARG A 455 -21.63 19.97 22.43
C ARG A 455 -20.38 19.38 23.09
N GLN A 456 -19.75 18.41 22.43
CA GLN A 456 -18.32 18.17 22.57
C GLN A 456 -17.59 19.39 22.00
N ARG A 457 -16.79 20.07 22.84
CA ARG A 457 -15.91 21.16 22.42
C ARG A 457 -14.80 20.59 21.55
N SER A 458 -14.72 21.09 20.33
CA SER A 458 -13.64 20.85 19.39
C SER A 458 -12.33 21.42 19.92
N ILE A 459 -11.27 20.61 19.89
CA ILE A 459 -9.88 20.97 20.19
C ILE A 459 -9.28 21.96 19.16
N LEU A 460 -10.02 22.31 18.09
CA LEU A 460 -9.54 23.26 17.06
C LEU A 460 -9.55 24.74 17.47
N ASP A 461 -10.19 25.14 18.58
CA ASP A 461 -10.27 26.55 18.99
C ASP A 461 -9.05 27.06 19.80
N MET A 462 -8.07 26.21 20.14
CA MET A 462 -6.90 26.62 20.94
C MET A 462 -5.67 27.08 20.11
N LEU A 463 -5.72 27.01 18.78
CA LEU A 463 -4.56 27.35 17.92
C LEU A 463 -4.82 28.52 16.98
N ARG A 464 -5.49 29.57 17.47
CA ARG A 464 -5.60 30.84 16.73
C ARG A 464 -4.45 31.78 17.14
N PRO A 465 -3.46 32.06 16.27
CA PRO A 465 -2.44 33.05 16.56
C PRO A 465 -3.06 34.45 16.65
N LYS A 466 -2.70 35.20 17.70
CA LYS A 466 -3.11 36.60 17.88
C LYS A 466 -2.52 37.43 16.75
N SER A 467 -3.39 37.93 15.87
CA SER A 467 -3.05 38.94 14.85
C SER A 467 -2.62 40.24 15.53
N THR A 468 -1.34 40.57 15.42
CA THR A 468 -0.81 41.91 15.68
C THR A 468 -0.97 42.76 14.43
N LYS A 469 -1.79 43.81 14.51
CA LYS A 469 -2.00 44.81 13.45
C LYS A 469 -0.67 45.43 12.98
N PRO A 470 -0.40 45.52 11.68
CA PRO A 470 0.65 46.40 11.18
C PRO A 470 0.15 47.86 11.16
N LYS A 471 1.01 48.78 11.63
CA LYS A 471 0.85 50.23 11.50
C LYS A 471 0.91 50.60 10.02
N SER A 472 -0.10 51.30 9.52
CA SER A 472 -0.10 51.88 8.18
C SER A 472 0.75 53.15 8.16
N THR A 473 1.72 53.19 7.26
CA THR A 473 2.46 54.41 6.89
C THR A 473 1.83 54.95 5.61
N LYS A 474 1.31 56.18 5.70
CA LYS A 474 0.84 56.98 4.55
C LYS A 474 2.03 57.28 3.62
N LEU A 475 1.89 56.97 2.33
CA LEU A 475 2.51 57.75 1.26
C LEU A 475 1.49 57.87 0.13
N GLY A 476 1.23 59.11 -0.27
CA GLY A 476 0.34 59.46 -1.38
C GLY A 476 1.12 59.78 -2.65
N SER A 477 0.46 59.59 -3.79
CA SER A 477 0.55 60.34 -5.07
C SER A 477 -0.37 59.57 -6.04
N ALA A 478 -1.52 60.08 -6.47
CA ALA A 478 -1.77 61.15 -7.46
C ALA A 478 -1.44 60.76 -8.90
N MET A 479 -2.38 61.14 -9.79
CA MET A 479 -2.49 60.95 -11.26
C MET A 479 -3.31 59.71 -11.68
N ALA A 480 -4.21 59.73 -12.65
CA ALA A 480 -4.99 60.76 -13.35
C ALA A 480 -6.01 59.99 -14.22
N GLU A 481 -7.00 60.72 -14.75
CA GLU A 481 -8.19 60.25 -15.50
C GLU A 481 -7.89 59.45 -16.78
N SER A 482 -8.81 58.55 -17.17
CA SER A 482 -9.60 58.70 -18.41
C SER A 482 -10.67 57.62 -18.56
N THR A 483 -11.92 58.07 -18.59
CA THR A 483 -13.14 57.45 -19.11
C THR A 483 -13.04 56.97 -20.55
N THR A 484 -13.62 55.81 -20.86
CA THR A 484 -14.53 55.62 -22.01
C THR A 484 -15.42 54.39 -21.80
N THR A 485 -16.71 54.66 -21.80
CA THR A 485 -17.86 53.77 -22.00
C THR A 485 -17.88 53.16 -23.40
N GLU A 486 -18.35 51.91 -23.55
CA GLU A 486 -19.27 51.56 -24.63
C GLU A 486 -20.01 50.25 -24.35
N GLU A 487 -21.34 50.35 -24.40
CA GLU A 487 -22.32 49.28 -24.42
C GLU A 487 -22.33 48.59 -25.79
N SER A 488 -22.52 47.27 -25.83
CA SER A 488 -23.28 46.66 -26.93
C SER A 488 -23.97 45.38 -26.46
N THR A 489 -25.27 45.51 -26.26
CA THR A 489 -26.24 44.42 -26.21
C THR A 489 -26.50 43.90 -27.63
N SER A 490 -26.40 42.59 -27.84
CA SER A 490 -26.90 41.94 -29.06
C SER A 490 -27.69 40.68 -28.69
N SER A 491 -28.95 40.70 -29.10
CA SER A 491 -29.98 39.69 -28.95
C SER A 491 -30.04 38.74 -30.16
N VAL A 492 -30.04 37.42 -29.90
CA VAL A 492 -31.00 36.35 -30.34
C VAL A 492 -31.58 36.48 -31.78
N PRO A 493 -31.57 35.42 -32.64
CA PRO A 493 -32.58 34.36 -32.53
C PRO A 493 -32.15 32.91 -32.78
N ALA A 494 -32.90 32.04 -32.08
CA ALA A 494 -33.03 30.62 -32.28
C ALA A 494 -33.66 30.30 -33.65
N LEU A 495 -33.22 29.20 -34.25
CA LEU A 495 -33.88 28.53 -35.37
C LEU A 495 -34.14 27.06 -35.00
N ILE A 496 -35.29 26.62 -35.50
CA ILE A 496 -36.08 25.40 -35.34
C ILE A 496 -35.26 24.10 -35.34
#